data_AF-A0A927MIN2-F1
#
_entry.id   AF-A0A927MIN2-F1
#
_cell.length_a   1.000
_cell.length_b   1.000
_cell.length_c   1.000
_cell.angle_alpha   90.00
_cell.angle_beta   90.00
_cell.angle_gamma   90.00
#
_symmetry.space_group_name_H-M   'P 1'
#
loop_
_entity.id
_entity.type
_entity.pdbx_description
1 polymer ?
#
loop_
_entity_poly.entity_id
_entity_poly.type
_entity_poly.pdbx_seq_one_letter_code
_entity_poly.pdbx_strand_id
1 'polypeptide(L)'
;MTVRNAIDGEHLDESLKAMAEGFRRLMMYKKVSKNMVGFMRSTEVTVNEKDGSYNQHMHVLLCGECQGIMDHDKHRWAADMQKFLLETWSQTKKARKSGIPVDELEISEWEAEYDAILGLGEMEWFTAPAPDAPLKRGRKKKSKAANLGERFQNHKTAILRFIRDDRVPFDNSLAERDVRMMKVKQKVSGSFRTVKGAEKFARIRGFVSTVRKQNRGVLSSLIAVQCGKFTF
;
A
#
# COMPACT_ATOMS: atom_id res chain seq x y z
N MET A 1 8.68 1.65 -11.23
CA MET A 1 8.62 2.08 -12.63
C MET A 1 7.50 3.11 -12.75
N THR A 2 7.84 4.35 -13.09
CA THR A 2 6.85 5.34 -13.53
C THR A 2 6.86 5.35 -15.05
N VAL A 3 5.73 4.99 -15.67
CA VAL A 3 5.55 5.05 -17.12
C VAL A 3 5.05 6.45 -17.48
N ARG A 4 5.39 6.99 -18.65
CA ARG A 4 4.84 8.27 -19.13
C ARG A 4 3.33 8.14 -19.33
N ASN A 5 2.60 9.21 -19.07
CA ASN A 5 1.15 9.25 -19.23
C ASN A 5 0.77 9.00 -20.70
N ALA A 6 -0.28 8.20 -20.92
CA ALA A 6 -0.72 7.82 -22.26
C ALA A 6 -1.67 8.87 -22.84
N ILE A 7 -1.43 9.38 -24.05
CA ILE A 7 -1.97 10.67 -24.52
C ILE A 7 -3.40 10.57 -25.10
N ASP A 8 -3.82 9.39 -25.56
CA ASP A 8 -5.14 9.08 -26.11
C ASP A 8 -5.55 7.62 -25.84
N GLY A 9 -6.72 7.18 -26.34
CA GLY A 9 -7.26 5.84 -26.08
C GLY A 9 -6.45 4.68 -26.69
N GLU A 10 -5.83 4.87 -27.86
CA GLU A 10 -4.96 3.86 -28.48
C GLU A 10 -3.61 3.80 -27.75
N HIS A 11 -3.02 4.95 -27.42
CA HIS A 11 -1.81 5.04 -26.59
C HIS A 11 -2.06 4.55 -25.16
N LEU A 12 -3.28 4.66 -24.63
CA LEU A 12 -3.67 4.09 -23.35
C LEU A 12 -3.66 2.58 -23.42
N ASP A 13 -4.25 2.00 -24.47
CA ASP A 13 -4.27 0.55 -24.65
C ASP A 13 -2.86 0.01 -24.91
N GLU A 14 -2.04 0.71 -25.71
CA GLU A 14 -0.63 0.41 -25.89
C GLU A 14 0.19 0.59 -24.61
N SER A 15 -0.07 1.63 -23.81
CA SER A 15 0.64 1.86 -22.55
C SER A 15 0.20 0.90 -21.46
N LEU A 16 -1.07 0.47 -21.44
CA LEU A 16 -1.57 -0.59 -20.57
C LEU A 16 -1.04 -1.94 -21.01
N LYS A 17 -0.96 -2.20 -22.32
CA LYS A 17 -0.27 -3.37 -22.87
C LYS A 17 1.21 -3.35 -22.52
N ALA A 18 1.90 -2.23 -22.66
CA ALA A 18 3.31 -2.06 -22.32
C ALA A 18 3.54 -2.11 -20.80
N MET A 19 2.59 -1.65 -19.98
CA MET A 19 2.64 -1.79 -18.52
C MET A 19 2.34 -3.23 -18.10
N ALA A 20 1.39 -3.90 -18.75
CA ALA A 20 1.09 -5.31 -18.54
C ALA A 20 2.21 -6.21 -19.07
N GLU A 21 2.90 -5.82 -20.14
CA GLU A 21 4.04 -6.51 -20.73
C GLU A 21 5.32 -6.21 -19.95
N GLY A 22 5.51 -4.97 -19.50
CA GLY A 22 6.56 -4.56 -18.57
C GLY A 22 6.39 -5.24 -17.22
N PHE A 23 5.16 -5.35 -16.72
CA PHE A 23 4.80 -6.15 -15.56
C PHE A 23 4.99 -7.64 -15.84
N ARG A 24 4.64 -8.16 -17.03
CA ARG A 24 4.94 -9.55 -17.42
C ARG A 24 6.44 -9.82 -17.42
N ARG A 25 7.24 -8.93 -18.00
CA ARG A 25 8.71 -8.97 -18.04
C ARG A 25 9.28 -8.86 -16.64
N LEU A 26 8.73 -7.97 -15.80
CA LEU A 26 9.05 -7.85 -14.39
C LEU A 26 8.76 -9.19 -13.68
N MET A 27 7.61 -9.80 -13.94
CA MET A 27 7.21 -11.13 -13.47
C MET A 27 7.96 -12.27 -14.18
N MET A 28 8.79 -12.02 -15.19
CA MET A 28 9.75 -13.00 -15.71
C MET A 28 11.06 -12.99 -14.91
N TYR A 29 11.35 -11.92 -14.17
CA TYR A 29 12.47 -11.94 -13.23
C TYR A 29 12.12 -12.85 -12.07
N LYS A 30 12.92 -13.91 -11.90
CA LYS A 30 12.74 -14.93 -10.85
C LYS A 30 12.54 -14.32 -9.46
N LYS A 31 13.24 -13.23 -9.14
CA LYS A 31 13.13 -12.51 -7.86
C LYS A 31 11.82 -11.73 -7.72
N VAL A 32 11.32 -11.11 -8.80
CA VAL A 32 10.08 -10.33 -8.73
C VAL A 32 8.84 -11.22 -8.88
N SER A 33 8.86 -12.23 -9.75
CA SER A 33 7.84 -13.29 -9.78
C SER A 33 7.70 -14.00 -8.44
N LYS A 34 8.83 -14.19 -7.74
CA LYS A 34 8.85 -14.83 -6.43
C LYS A 34 8.34 -13.88 -5.35
N ASN A 35 8.59 -12.58 -5.47
CA ASN A 35 8.27 -11.64 -4.41
C ASN A 35 6.89 -11.01 -4.59
N MET A 36 6.60 -10.36 -5.72
CA MET A 36 5.29 -9.76 -5.96
C MET A 36 4.24 -10.82 -6.31
N VAL A 37 3.34 -11.08 -5.38
CA VAL A 37 2.13 -11.85 -5.64
C VAL A 37 0.94 -10.97 -5.25
N GLY A 38 -0.20 -11.17 -5.89
CA GLY A 38 -1.38 -10.31 -5.79
C GLY A 38 -2.02 -10.22 -7.17
N PHE A 39 -3.34 -10.17 -7.22
CA PHE A 39 -4.02 -9.79 -8.45
C PHE A 39 -4.08 -8.28 -8.49
N MET A 40 -3.83 -7.69 -9.65
CA MET A 40 -4.16 -6.29 -9.92
C MET A 40 -5.67 -6.13 -9.68
N ARG A 41 -6.06 -5.68 -8.47
CA ARG A 41 -7.48 -5.67 -8.06
C ARG A 41 -8.29 -4.59 -8.77
N SER A 42 -7.61 -3.60 -9.34
CA SER A 42 -8.12 -2.65 -10.30
C SER A 42 -6.91 -1.86 -10.77
N THR A 43 -6.58 -1.87 -12.06
CA THR A 43 -5.76 -0.79 -12.60
C THR A 43 -6.67 0.42 -12.65
N GLU A 44 -6.59 1.26 -11.62
CA GLU A 44 -7.34 2.51 -11.61
C GLU A 44 -6.68 3.44 -12.62
N VAL A 45 -7.41 3.66 -13.71
CA VAL A 45 -7.06 4.64 -14.74
C VAL A 45 -7.73 5.94 -14.37
N THR A 46 -6.93 6.92 -13.95
CA THR A 46 -7.36 8.29 -13.76
C THR A 46 -7.09 9.08 -15.03
N VAL A 47 -8.15 9.63 -15.63
CA VAL A 47 -8.04 10.51 -16.80
C VAL A 47 -7.45 11.85 -16.35
N ASN A 48 -6.40 12.27 -17.05
CA ASN A 48 -5.82 13.61 -16.99
C ASN A 48 -6.62 14.53 -17.91
N GLU A 49 -7.57 15.25 -17.32
CA GLU A 49 -8.46 16.17 -18.04
C GLU A 49 -7.75 17.41 -18.64
N LYS A 50 -6.43 17.58 -18.42
CA LYS A 50 -5.66 18.72 -18.94
C LYS A 50 -5.16 18.54 -20.36
N ASP A 51 -4.87 17.31 -20.78
CA ASP A 51 -4.32 16.96 -22.10
C ASP A 51 -4.98 15.71 -22.71
N GLY A 52 -5.97 15.12 -22.03
CA GLY A 52 -6.64 13.89 -22.44
C GLY A 52 -5.89 12.61 -22.06
N SER A 53 -4.72 12.73 -21.41
CA SER A 53 -3.89 11.57 -21.12
C SER A 53 -4.41 10.72 -19.96
N TYR A 54 -3.91 9.51 -19.77
CA TYR A 54 -4.37 8.58 -18.75
C TYR A 54 -3.24 8.20 -17.79
N ASN A 55 -3.55 8.17 -16.49
CA ASN A 55 -2.64 7.80 -15.40
C ASN A 55 -3.09 6.50 -14.72
N GLN A 56 -2.18 5.54 -14.59
CA GLN A 56 -2.51 4.20 -14.10
C GLN A 56 -1.75 3.93 -12.79
N HIS A 57 -2.41 3.50 -11.72
CA HIS A 57 -1.79 3.23 -10.41
C HIS A 57 -2.42 2.05 -9.65
N MET A 58 -1.74 1.56 -8.59
CA MET A 58 -2.04 0.28 -7.92
C MET A 58 -1.99 0.37 -6.38
N HIS A 59 -2.96 -0.25 -5.70
CA HIS A 59 -3.09 -0.30 -4.23
C HIS A 59 -2.84 -1.73 -3.69
N VAL A 60 -2.26 -1.83 -2.48
CA VAL A 60 -2.15 -3.09 -1.70
C VAL A 60 -2.79 -2.87 -0.32
N LEU A 61 -3.86 -3.60 -0.02
CA LEU A 61 -4.65 -3.47 1.23
C LEU A 61 -4.57 -4.77 2.05
N LEU A 62 -3.48 -4.95 2.81
CA LEU A 62 -3.22 -6.21 3.53
C LEU A 62 -4.32 -6.57 4.55
N CYS A 63 -4.70 -5.65 5.44
CA CYS A 63 -5.73 -5.93 6.46
C CYS A 63 -7.13 -6.13 5.85
N GLY A 64 -7.45 -5.44 4.74
CA GLY A 64 -8.72 -5.60 4.04
C GLY A 64 -8.79 -6.92 3.27
N GLU A 65 -7.66 -7.42 2.77
CA GLU A 65 -7.58 -8.75 2.20
C GLU A 65 -7.71 -9.83 3.27
N CYS A 66 -7.08 -9.70 4.45
CA CYS A 66 -7.32 -10.61 5.58
C CYS A 66 -8.80 -10.66 5.96
N GLN A 67 -9.47 -9.50 6.04
CA GLN A 67 -10.91 -9.44 6.30
C GLN A 67 -11.71 -10.23 5.27
N GLY A 68 -11.38 -10.09 3.98
CA GLY A 68 -12.04 -10.86 2.93
C GLY A 68 -11.84 -12.37 3.06
N ILE A 69 -10.66 -12.83 3.51
CA ILE A 69 -10.40 -14.24 3.80
C ILE A 69 -11.23 -14.71 5.00
N MET A 70 -11.31 -13.91 6.06
CA MET A 70 -12.15 -14.22 7.23
C MET A 70 -13.63 -14.32 6.85
N ASP A 71 -14.13 -13.39 6.04
CA ASP A 71 -15.54 -13.31 5.70
C ASP A 71 -15.98 -14.45 4.78
N HIS A 72 -15.16 -14.78 3.78
CA HIS A 72 -15.54 -15.72 2.72
C HIS A 72 -14.93 -17.11 2.87
N ASP A 73 -13.65 -17.20 3.23
CA ASP A 73 -12.94 -18.48 3.31
C ASP A 73 -12.99 -19.05 4.74
N LYS A 74 -13.36 -18.25 5.75
CA LYS A 74 -13.47 -18.64 7.17
C LYS A 74 -12.16 -19.15 7.79
N HIS A 75 -11.03 -18.78 7.18
CA HIS A 75 -9.72 -19.18 7.68
C HIS A 75 -9.31 -18.33 8.90
N ARG A 76 -8.82 -19.00 9.93
CA ARG A 76 -8.49 -18.38 11.22
C ARG A 76 -7.14 -17.66 11.17
N TRP A 77 -6.18 -18.19 10.43
CA TRP A 77 -4.85 -17.55 10.27
C TRP A 77 -4.95 -16.10 9.80
N ALA A 78 -5.96 -15.74 9.00
CA ALA A 78 -6.13 -14.39 8.47
C ALA A 78 -6.56 -13.41 9.57
N ALA A 79 -7.40 -13.88 10.51
CA ALA A 79 -7.77 -13.12 11.71
C ALA A 79 -6.56 -12.97 12.64
N ASP A 80 -5.82 -14.05 12.88
CA ASP A 80 -4.64 -14.06 13.74
C ASP A 80 -3.55 -13.13 13.17
N MET A 81 -3.29 -13.18 11.86
CA MET A 81 -2.35 -12.29 11.17
C MET A 81 -2.78 -10.82 11.24
N GLN A 82 -4.07 -10.53 11.04
CA GLN A 82 -4.58 -9.15 11.15
C GLN A 82 -4.41 -8.61 12.57
N LYS A 83 -4.75 -9.43 13.58
CA LYS A 83 -4.59 -9.09 15.00
C LYS A 83 -3.13 -8.83 15.33
N PHE A 84 -2.24 -9.77 14.98
CA PHE A 84 -0.79 -9.66 15.17
C PHE A 84 -0.26 -8.32 14.63
N LEU A 85 -0.52 -7.99 13.36
CA LEU A 85 0.00 -6.76 12.75
C LEU A 85 -0.48 -5.49 13.46
N LEU A 86 -1.74 -5.46 13.92
CA LEU A 86 -2.30 -4.32 14.64
C LEU A 86 -1.73 -4.19 16.06
N GLU A 87 -1.55 -5.31 16.76
CA GLU A 87 -0.98 -5.35 18.10
C GLU A 87 0.51 -4.98 18.09
N THR A 88 1.31 -5.59 17.20
CA THR A 88 2.72 -5.24 17.01
C THR A 88 2.86 -3.77 16.61
N TRP A 89 2.02 -3.26 15.69
CA TRP A 89 2.02 -1.82 15.37
C TRP A 89 1.74 -0.94 16.59
N SER A 90 0.80 -1.34 17.45
CA SER A 90 0.49 -0.63 18.70
C SER A 90 1.68 -0.61 19.65
N GLN A 91 2.35 -1.75 19.82
CA GLN A 91 3.53 -1.90 20.68
C GLN A 91 4.71 -1.08 20.16
N THR A 92 5.03 -1.18 18.86
CA THR A 92 6.08 -0.37 18.23
C THR A 92 5.80 1.13 18.38
N LYS A 93 4.54 1.57 18.27
CA LYS A 93 4.18 2.98 18.52
C LYS A 93 4.44 3.43 19.95
N LYS A 94 4.20 2.57 20.95
CA LYS A 94 4.50 2.87 22.36
C LYS A 94 6.00 3.01 22.58
N ALA A 95 6.80 2.07 22.07
CA ALA A 95 8.26 2.09 22.13
C ALA A 95 8.86 3.34 21.47
N ARG A 96 8.37 3.71 20.28
CA ARG A 96 8.75 4.96 19.60
C ARG A 96 8.46 6.20 20.44
N LYS A 97 7.32 6.23 21.16
CA LYS A 97 6.92 7.36 22.00
C LYS A 97 7.78 7.49 23.26
N SER A 98 8.24 6.36 23.83
CA SER A 98 9.19 6.38 24.95
C SER A 98 10.63 6.65 24.51
N GLY A 99 10.91 6.63 23.20
CA GLY A 99 12.27 6.81 22.65
C GLY A 99 13.17 5.60 22.87
N ILE A 100 12.59 4.47 23.29
CA ILE A 100 13.30 3.22 23.56
C ILE A 100 13.06 2.30 22.36
N PRO A 101 14.10 1.89 21.62
CA PRO A 101 13.97 0.89 20.57
C PRO A 101 13.40 -0.42 21.13
N VAL A 102 12.63 -1.14 20.32
CA VAL A 102 12.22 -2.51 20.65
C VAL A 102 13.47 -3.38 20.73
N ASP A 103 13.56 -4.24 21.74
CA ASP A 103 14.70 -5.13 21.93
C ASP A 103 14.80 -6.17 20.80
N GLU A 104 16.02 -6.56 20.44
CA GLU A 104 16.26 -7.49 19.33
C GLU A 104 15.65 -8.88 19.60
N LEU A 105 15.58 -9.31 20.86
CA LEU A 105 14.92 -10.56 21.25
C LEU A 105 13.41 -10.48 20.99
N GLU A 106 12.76 -9.38 21.40
CA GLU A 106 11.33 -9.15 21.20
C GLU A 106 10.98 -9.07 19.70
N ILE A 107 11.85 -8.44 18.88
CA ILE A 107 11.68 -8.44 17.43
C ILE A 107 11.78 -9.86 16.85
N SER A 108 12.73 -10.66 17.31
CA SER A 108 12.87 -12.05 16.89
C SER A 108 11.65 -12.89 17.28
N GLU A 109 11.06 -12.65 18.45
CA GLU A 109 9.83 -13.31 18.90
C GLU A 109 8.64 -12.95 18.02
N TRP A 110 8.46 -11.67 17.68
CA TRP A 110 7.42 -11.23 16.73
C TRP A 110 7.62 -11.82 15.33
N GLU A 111 8.87 -11.87 14.85
CA GLU A 111 9.19 -12.49 13.57
C GLU A 111 8.88 -14.00 13.57
N ALA A 112 9.06 -14.69 14.71
CA ALA A 112 8.72 -16.10 14.88
C ALA A 112 7.20 -16.33 14.99
N GLU A 113 6.47 -15.47 15.72
CA GLU A 113 5.01 -15.52 15.81
C GLU A 113 4.36 -15.32 14.43
N TYR A 114 4.87 -14.35 13.66
CA TYR A 114 4.45 -14.13 12.28
C TYR A 114 4.61 -15.39 11.41
N ASP A 115 5.75 -16.08 11.52
CA ASP A 115 6.00 -17.32 10.78
C ASP A 115 5.09 -18.46 11.25
N ALA A 116 4.84 -18.54 12.57
CA ALA A 116 3.94 -19.54 13.14
C ALA A 116 2.49 -19.38 12.62
N ILE A 117 1.99 -18.14 12.56
CA ILE A 117 0.66 -17.84 11.99
C ILE A 117 0.59 -18.27 10.52
N LEU A 118 1.64 -18.02 9.74
CA LEU A 118 1.70 -18.46 8.35
C LEU A 118 1.80 -19.98 8.22
N GLY A 119 2.49 -20.66 9.13
CA GLY A 119 2.54 -22.12 9.19
C GLY A 119 1.16 -22.74 9.47
N LEU A 120 0.38 -22.16 10.39
CA LEU A 120 -1.01 -22.57 10.62
C LEU A 120 -1.88 -22.31 9.39
N GLY A 121 -1.74 -21.13 8.80
CA GLY A 121 -2.44 -20.78 7.57
C GLY A 121 -2.13 -21.74 6.44
N GLU A 122 -0.90 -22.22 6.33
CA GLU A 122 -0.48 -23.20 5.34
C GLU A 122 -1.29 -24.49 5.42
N MET A 123 -1.54 -24.98 6.64
CA MET A 123 -2.40 -26.15 6.86
C MET A 123 -3.86 -25.88 6.46
N GLU A 124 -4.35 -24.67 6.69
CA GLU A 124 -5.73 -24.29 6.37
C GLU A 124 -5.95 -24.10 4.86
N TRP A 125 -5.12 -23.31 4.18
CA TRP A 125 -5.37 -22.94 2.78
C TRP A 125 -4.93 -23.96 1.73
N PHE A 126 -4.19 -24.99 2.14
CA PHE A 126 -3.86 -26.16 1.31
C PHE A 126 -4.79 -27.35 1.53
N THR A 127 -5.93 -27.17 2.20
CA THR A 127 -6.93 -28.24 2.34
C THR A 127 -7.28 -28.84 0.97
N ALA A 128 -7.23 -30.18 0.91
CA ALA A 128 -7.35 -30.93 -0.33
C ALA A 128 -8.71 -30.69 -1.01
N PRO A 129 -8.76 -30.64 -2.35
CA PRO A 129 -10.04 -30.63 -3.06
C PRO A 129 -10.86 -31.87 -2.68
N ALA A 130 -12.19 -31.76 -2.72
CA ALA A 130 -13.10 -32.87 -2.52
C ALA A 130 -12.67 -34.09 -3.38
N PRO A 131 -12.75 -35.33 -2.85
CA PRO A 131 -12.20 -36.54 -3.50
C PRO A 131 -12.62 -36.74 -4.96
N ASP A 132 -13.81 -36.24 -5.33
CA ASP A 132 -14.46 -36.53 -6.61
C ASP A 132 -14.37 -35.40 -7.64
N ALA A 133 -13.54 -34.37 -7.41
CA ALA A 133 -13.40 -33.28 -8.37
C ALA A 133 -12.63 -33.75 -9.63
N PRO A 134 -13.19 -33.65 -10.85
CA PRO A 134 -12.53 -34.09 -12.06
C PRO A 134 -11.18 -33.39 -12.25
N LEU A 135 -10.12 -34.18 -12.45
CA LEU A 135 -8.74 -33.71 -12.64
C LEU A 135 -8.63 -32.92 -13.95
N LYS A 136 -8.86 -31.60 -13.88
CA LYS A 136 -8.59 -30.70 -15.01
C LYS A 136 -7.08 -30.60 -15.25
N ARG A 137 -6.65 -30.86 -16.49
CA ARG A 137 -5.26 -30.78 -16.94
C ARG A 137 -4.79 -29.32 -16.94
N GLY A 138 -3.73 -29.00 -16.19
CA GLY A 138 -3.16 -27.66 -16.04
C GLY A 138 -2.79 -27.30 -14.59
N ARG A 139 -2.14 -26.15 -14.37
CA ARG A 139 -1.79 -25.67 -13.02
C ARG A 139 -3.06 -25.43 -12.20
N LYS A 140 -3.23 -26.11 -11.06
CA LYS A 140 -4.34 -25.87 -10.13
C LYS A 140 -4.33 -24.40 -9.69
N LYS A 141 -5.46 -23.71 -9.85
CA LYS A 141 -5.63 -22.32 -9.42
C LYS A 141 -5.51 -22.25 -7.89
N LYS A 142 -4.61 -21.43 -7.36
CA LYS A 142 -4.48 -21.17 -5.91
C LYS A 142 -5.71 -20.42 -5.38
N SER A 143 -6.14 -20.75 -4.16
CA SER A 143 -7.21 -20.02 -3.46
C SER A 143 -6.78 -18.57 -3.16
N LYS A 144 -7.74 -17.68 -2.87
CA LYS A 144 -7.43 -16.31 -2.46
C LYS A 144 -6.60 -16.31 -1.17
N ALA A 145 -6.93 -17.18 -0.22
CA ALA A 145 -6.17 -17.39 1.00
C ALA A 145 -4.72 -17.82 0.74
N ALA A 146 -4.49 -18.82 -0.11
CA ALA A 146 -3.14 -19.29 -0.43
C ALA A 146 -2.30 -18.21 -1.14
N ASN A 147 -2.93 -17.42 -2.04
CA ASN A 147 -2.25 -16.28 -2.66
C ASN A 147 -1.93 -15.18 -1.64
N LEU A 148 -2.77 -14.96 -0.62
CA LEU A 148 -2.49 -14.01 0.45
C LEU A 148 -1.37 -14.52 1.38
N GLY A 149 -1.44 -15.77 1.83
CA GLY A 149 -0.41 -16.39 2.68
C GLY A 149 0.98 -16.35 2.03
N GLU A 150 1.08 -16.74 0.76
CA GLU A 150 2.34 -16.69 0.00
C GLU A 150 2.89 -15.25 -0.12
N ARG A 151 2.01 -14.23 -0.21
CA ARG A 151 2.45 -12.83 -0.19
C ARG A 151 3.05 -12.43 1.15
N PHE A 152 2.40 -12.80 2.24
CA PHE A 152 2.93 -12.55 3.57
C PHE A 152 4.31 -13.23 3.73
N GLN A 153 4.46 -14.48 3.31
CA GLN A 153 5.75 -15.19 3.30
C GLN A 153 6.82 -14.45 2.48
N ASN A 154 6.51 -14.09 1.22
CA ASN A 154 7.47 -13.50 0.29
C ASN A 154 7.85 -12.04 0.62
N HIS A 155 6.97 -11.33 1.31
CA HIS A 155 7.14 -9.92 1.64
C HIS A 155 7.30 -9.66 3.14
N LYS A 156 7.58 -10.69 3.95
CA LYS A 156 7.79 -10.59 5.40
C LYS A 156 8.63 -9.38 5.80
N THR A 157 9.81 -9.23 5.22
CA THR A 157 10.74 -8.12 5.52
C THR A 157 10.13 -6.74 5.23
N ALA A 158 9.35 -6.61 4.16
CA ALA A 158 8.73 -5.34 3.80
C ALA A 158 7.51 -5.03 4.70
N ILE A 159 6.72 -6.06 5.02
CA ILE A 159 5.52 -5.96 5.85
C ILE A 159 5.91 -5.62 7.29
N LEU A 160 6.93 -6.28 7.83
CA LEU A 160 7.42 -6.08 9.20
C LEU A 160 8.41 -4.92 9.33
N ARG A 161 8.70 -4.18 8.25
CA ARG A 161 9.71 -3.12 8.26
C ARG A 161 9.44 -2.03 9.30
N PHE A 162 8.17 -1.77 9.61
CA PHE A 162 7.78 -0.80 10.63
C PHE A 162 8.32 -1.17 12.03
N ILE A 163 8.63 -2.43 12.30
CA ILE A 163 9.17 -2.84 13.60
C ILE A 163 10.56 -2.22 13.84
N ARG A 164 11.40 -2.21 12.79
CA ARG A 164 12.81 -1.81 12.86
C ARG A 164 13.08 -0.38 12.39
N ASP A 165 12.26 0.16 11.47
CA ASP A 165 12.43 1.50 10.90
C ASP A 165 11.30 2.42 11.38
N ASP A 166 11.64 3.35 12.29
CA ASP A 166 10.70 4.29 12.90
C ASP A 166 10.05 5.26 11.90
N ARG A 167 10.71 5.52 10.77
CA ARG A 167 10.21 6.34 9.67
C ARG A 167 9.12 5.65 8.87
N VAL A 168 8.99 4.33 8.98
CA VAL A 168 8.01 3.53 8.23
C VAL A 168 6.81 3.26 9.15
N PRO A 169 5.64 3.88 8.90
CA PRO A 169 4.40 3.48 9.58
C PRO A 169 3.84 2.19 8.96
N PHE A 170 3.15 1.38 9.77
CA PHE A 170 2.39 0.23 9.25
C PHE A 170 1.16 0.68 8.44
N ASP A 171 0.49 1.74 8.90
CA ASP A 171 -0.69 2.29 8.22
C ASP A 171 -0.34 3.37 7.19
N ASN A 172 -1.22 3.55 6.20
CA ASN A 172 -1.09 4.54 5.14
C ASN A 172 -1.81 5.87 5.47
N SER A 173 -2.25 6.07 6.71
CA SER A 173 -3.17 7.16 7.09
C SER A 173 -2.60 8.55 6.80
N LEU A 174 -1.28 8.70 6.85
CA LEU A 174 -0.60 9.96 6.52
C LEU A 174 -0.65 10.25 5.02
N ALA A 175 -0.31 9.25 4.21
CA ALA A 175 -0.38 9.36 2.75
C ALA A 175 -1.82 9.69 2.33
N GLU A 176 -2.80 8.92 2.80
CA GLU A 176 -4.22 9.15 2.50
C GLU A 176 -4.69 10.55 2.91
N ARG A 177 -4.35 11.02 4.12
CA ARG A 177 -4.70 12.38 4.58
C ARG A 177 -4.07 13.48 3.72
N ASP A 178 -2.82 13.29 3.29
CA ASP A 178 -2.12 14.26 2.46
C ASP A 178 -2.74 14.34 1.06
N VAL A 179 -3.15 13.22 0.43
CA VAL A 179 -3.82 13.24 -0.89
C VAL A 179 -5.30 13.60 -0.83
N ARG A 180 -5.99 13.34 0.30
CA ARG A 180 -7.44 13.57 0.47
C ARG A 180 -7.86 14.98 0.12
N MET A 181 -7.00 15.98 0.37
CA MET A 181 -7.34 17.37 0.10
C MET A 181 -7.50 17.69 -1.38
N MET A 182 -6.84 16.93 -2.25
CA MET A 182 -7.06 17.05 -3.69
C MET A 182 -8.45 16.52 -4.07
N LYS A 183 -8.83 15.36 -3.52
CA LYS A 183 -10.17 14.78 -3.71
C LYS A 183 -11.28 15.65 -3.11
N VAL A 184 -11.06 16.27 -1.95
CA VAL A 184 -12.01 17.22 -1.34
C VAL A 184 -12.16 18.46 -2.21
N LYS A 185 -11.07 19.02 -2.72
CA LYS A 185 -11.14 20.16 -3.64
C LYS A 185 -11.94 19.79 -4.89
N GLN A 186 -11.71 18.60 -5.44
CA GLN A 186 -12.45 18.05 -6.57
C GLN A 186 -13.95 17.90 -6.27
N LYS A 187 -14.29 17.36 -5.12
CA LYS A 187 -15.68 17.14 -4.70
C LYS A 187 -16.45 18.45 -4.47
N VAL A 188 -15.82 19.43 -3.82
CA VAL A 188 -16.49 20.65 -3.34
C VAL A 188 -16.47 21.77 -4.38
N SER A 189 -15.38 21.91 -5.14
CA SER A 189 -15.20 23.00 -6.09
C SER A 189 -15.07 22.54 -7.54
N GLY A 190 -15.27 21.26 -7.82
CA GLY A 190 -14.91 20.68 -9.11
C GLY A 190 -13.40 20.66 -9.33
N SER A 191 -12.98 20.63 -10.59
CA SER A 191 -11.58 20.55 -10.96
C SER A 191 -10.82 21.89 -10.78
N PHE A 192 -9.49 21.84 -10.83
CA PHE A 192 -8.70 23.06 -10.91
C PHE A 192 -8.81 23.63 -12.32
N ARG A 193 -9.24 24.89 -12.45
CA ARG A 193 -9.33 25.58 -13.76
C ARG A 193 -8.00 25.72 -14.49
N THR A 194 -6.86 25.66 -13.77
CA THR A 194 -5.51 25.79 -14.35
C THR A 194 -4.49 24.91 -13.63
N VAL A 195 -3.43 24.51 -14.34
CA VAL A 195 -2.26 23.81 -13.76
C VAL A 195 -1.61 24.64 -12.67
N LYS A 196 -1.35 25.93 -12.93
CA LYS A 196 -0.79 26.87 -11.94
C LYS A 196 -1.65 26.94 -10.67
N GLY A 197 -2.97 26.86 -10.78
CA GLY A 197 -3.86 26.81 -9.63
C GLY A 197 -3.67 25.53 -8.80
N ALA A 198 -3.53 24.38 -9.46
CA ALA A 198 -3.25 23.10 -8.80
C ALA A 198 -1.85 23.07 -8.14
N GLU A 199 -0.82 23.61 -8.80
CA GLU A 199 0.53 23.72 -8.24
C GLU A 199 0.58 24.64 -7.04
N LYS A 200 -0.06 25.82 -7.12
CA LYS A 200 -0.20 26.74 -5.99
C LYS A 200 -0.90 26.04 -4.83
N PHE A 201 -1.98 25.32 -5.10
CA PHE A 201 -2.69 24.55 -4.08
C PHE A 201 -1.79 23.47 -3.46
N ALA A 202 -1.11 22.65 -4.26
CA ALA A 202 -0.21 21.61 -3.79
C ALA A 202 0.97 22.19 -2.99
N ARG A 203 1.54 23.32 -3.42
CA ARG A 203 2.61 24.02 -2.72
C ARG A 203 2.15 24.55 -1.37
N ILE A 204 0.99 25.20 -1.31
CA ILE A 204 0.41 25.70 -0.05
C ILE A 204 0.09 24.52 0.88
N ARG A 205 -0.56 23.46 0.38
CA ARG A 205 -0.89 22.27 1.18
C ARG A 205 0.35 21.52 1.65
N GLY A 206 1.38 21.41 0.80
CA GLY A 206 2.67 20.83 1.13
C GLY A 206 3.36 21.61 2.24
N PHE A 207 3.43 22.94 2.11
CA PHE A 207 3.94 23.82 3.16
C PHE A 207 3.21 23.62 4.49
N VAL A 208 1.87 23.68 4.48
CA VAL A 208 1.06 23.46 5.69
C VAL A 208 1.28 22.07 6.28
N SER A 209 1.38 21.03 5.45
CA SER A 209 1.66 19.65 5.91
C SER A 209 3.04 19.57 6.58
N THR A 210 4.08 20.15 5.97
CA THR A 210 5.45 20.19 6.51
C THR A 210 5.53 20.95 7.83
N VAL A 211 4.96 22.16 7.91
CA VAL A 211 4.96 22.98 9.13
C VAL A 211 4.27 22.25 10.28
N ARG A 212 3.13 21.59 10.02
CA ARG A 212 2.44 20.77 11.03
C ARG A 212 3.26 19.56 11.47
N LYS A 213 3.96 18.90 10.54
CA LYS A 213 4.84 17.75 10.83
C LYS A 213 6.04 18.16 11.70
N GLN A 214 6.54 19.38 11.54
CA GLN A 214 7.59 19.95 12.38
C GLN A 214 7.07 20.60 13.68
N ASN A 215 5.79 20.37 14.02
CA ASN A 215 5.14 20.90 15.21
C ASN A 215 5.20 22.44 15.34
N ARG A 216 5.22 23.14 14.19
CA ARG A 216 5.24 24.60 14.12
C ARG A 216 3.84 25.16 13.90
N GLY A 217 3.60 26.37 14.41
CA GLY A 217 2.33 27.08 14.21
C GLY A 217 2.09 27.42 12.74
N VAL A 218 0.96 26.99 12.17
CA VAL A 218 0.66 27.22 10.75
C VAL A 218 0.53 28.71 10.44
N LEU A 219 -0.25 29.44 11.24
CA LEU A 219 -0.49 30.87 11.02
C LEU A 219 0.81 31.69 11.17
N SER A 220 1.58 31.47 12.23
CA SER A 220 2.86 32.15 12.43
C SER A 220 3.86 31.84 11.31
N SER A 221 3.89 30.60 10.82
CA SER A 221 4.74 30.21 9.69
C SER A 221 4.31 30.89 8.39
N LEU A 222 3.01 31.00 8.11
CA LEU A 222 2.51 31.73 6.94
C LEU A 222 2.86 33.23 7.01
N ILE A 223 2.73 33.85 8.18
CA ILE A 223 3.15 35.24 8.41
C ILE A 223 4.65 35.39 8.18
N ALA A 224 5.47 34.48 8.70
CA ALA A 224 6.92 34.51 8.51
C ALA A 224 7.31 34.37 7.03
N VAL A 225 6.62 33.53 6.26
CA VAL A 225 6.85 33.40 4.80
C VAL A 225 6.51 34.72 4.11
N GLN A 226 5.38 35.34 4.45
CA GLN A 226 4.96 36.61 3.86
C GLN A 226 5.95 37.75 4.14
N CYS A 227 6.57 37.74 5.32
CA CYS A 227 7.59 38.72 5.72
C CYS A 227 9.01 38.40 5.21
N GLY A 228 9.21 37.29 4.48
CA GLY A 228 10.55 36.85 4.02
C GLY A 228 11.47 36.36 5.14
N LYS A 229 10.91 35.99 6.30
CA LYS A 229 11.64 35.61 7.53
C LYS A 229 11.54 34.13 7.87
N PHE A 230 10.89 33.32 7.02
CA PHE A 230 10.69 31.90 7.30
C PHE A 230 11.93 31.07 6.95
N THR A 231 12.39 30.28 7.91
CA THR A 231 13.45 29.27 7.73
C THR A 231 12.94 27.92 8.20
N PHE A 232 13.37 26.84 7.53
CA PHE A 232 13.13 25.48 7.99
C PHE A 232 14.12 25.09 9.07
#